data_AF-R7NHW3-F1
#
_entry.id   AF-R7NHW3-F1
#
_cell.length_a   1.000
_cell.length_b   1.000
_cell.length_c   1.000
_cell.angle_alpha   90.00
_cell.angle_beta   90.00
_cell.angle_gamma   90.00
#
_symmetry.space_group_name_H-M   'P 1'
#
loop_
_entity.id
_entity.type
_entity.pdbx_description
1 polymer ?
#
loop_
_entity_poly.entity_id
_entity_poly.type
_entity_poly.pdbx_seq_one_letter_code
_entity_poly.pdbx_strand_id
1 'polypeptide(L)'
;MDSYNPIMEFSTLEECSAVYDNCRVLSRAGKEMYWRIIRVNGNGSLRLIYAGTTPKHLNDDPFIGVSMYNDEEDDNAYVGYMYGTPNSNTYEETHANKNDSTIKEYIDSWYEKNLLSDNDKIDTESGFCADRRISPRETNPQAGIGKNVNDYYTTAITAYLLDKPTLICHNSNDYFTTTTSSVGNKALKYPAGMLTTMEFIYAGYATSDKEGNKHDITNSNMYLYGNFPYRTMTPGSFRSTLVASIEHISSRSNGEGYLSSGAVKMYETIRPVINLKADITFASGDGTAEHPFVVS
;
A
#
# COMPACT_ATOMS: atom_id res chain seq x y z
N MET A 1 2.51 21.31 -19.58
CA MET A 1 2.03 20.14 -18.83
C MET A 1 1.37 20.71 -17.60
N ASP A 2 0.05 20.78 -17.64
CA ASP A 2 -0.71 21.37 -16.55
C ASP A 2 -0.42 20.60 -15.27
N SER A 3 0.03 21.33 -14.26
CA SER A 3 0.23 20.86 -12.90
C SER A 3 -1.08 20.26 -12.41
N TYR A 4 -1.17 18.93 -12.38
CA TYR A 4 -2.27 18.24 -11.75
C TYR A 4 -2.32 18.71 -10.29
N ASN A 5 -3.40 19.43 -9.95
CA ASN A 5 -3.56 20.04 -8.64
C ASN A 5 -3.58 18.92 -7.59
N PRO A 6 -2.76 19.00 -6.51
CA PRO A 6 -2.91 18.11 -5.38
C PRO A 6 -4.36 18.21 -4.87
N ILE A 7 -4.94 17.09 -4.44
CA ILE A 7 -6.23 17.13 -3.75
C ILE A 7 -6.08 18.05 -2.55
N MET A 8 -6.75 19.20 -2.59
CA MET A 8 -6.81 20.13 -1.48
C MET A 8 -7.85 19.62 -0.48
N GLU A 9 -7.42 19.46 0.76
CA GLU A 9 -8.31 19.13 1.87
C GLU A 9 -8.94 20.40 2.43
N PHE A 10 -10.24 20.33 2.68
CA PHE A 10 -11.03 21.38 3.30
C PHE A 10 -11.68 20.84 4.57
N SER A 11 -11.92 21.70 5.55
CA SER A 11 -12.57 21.28 6.80
C SER A 11 -14.06 21.02 6.59
N THR A 12 -14.66 21.66 5.58
CA THR A 12 -16.06 21.48 5.22
C THR A 12 -16.27 21.34 3.72
N LEU A 13 -17.37 20.68 3.33
CA LEU A 13 -17.78 20.63 1.93
C LEU A 13 -18.13 22.02 1.40
N GLU A 14 -18.60 22.92 2.25
CA GLU A 14 -18.93 24.31 1.91
C GLU A 14 -17.68 25.11 1.54
N GLU A 15 -16.62 25.01 2.33
CA GLU A 15 -15.31 25.64 2.03
C GLU A 15 -14.75 25.15 0.70
N CYS A 16 -14.82 23.84 0.44
CA CYS A 16 -14.39 23.29 -0.83
C CYS A 16 -15.26 23.80 -1.98
N SER A 17 -16.59 23.71 -1.83
CA SER A 17 -17.55 24.03 -2.88
C SER A 17 -17.63 25.52 -3.18
N ALA A 18 -17.08 26.37 -2.30
CA ALA A 18 -16.89 27.79 -2.57
C ALA A 18 -15.80 28.06 -3.62
N VAL A 19 -14.91 27.09 -3.88
CA VAL A 19 -13.76 27.23 -4.78
C VAL A 19 -13.79 26.21 -5.92
N TYR A 20 -14.31 25.00 -5.68
CA TYR A 20 -14.26 23.87 -6.63
C TYR A 20 -15.61 23.18 -6.80
N ASP A 21 -15.92 22.76 -8.02
CA ASP A 21 -17.18 22.07 -8.34
C ASP A 21 -17.12 20.54 -8.15
N ASN A 22 -15.93 19.98 -7.89
CA ASN A 22 -15.67 18.54 -7.84
C ASN A 22 -15.35 18.02 -6.42
N CYS A 23 -15.83 18.73 -5.39
CA CYS A 23 -15.59 18.40 -4.00
C CYS A 23 -16.20 17.05 -3.58
N ARG A 24 -15.46 16.29 -2.79
CA ARG A 24 -15.89 14.99 -2.23
C ARG A 24 -15.60 14.91 -0.75
N VAL A 25 -16.51 14.27 -0.01
CA VAL A 25 -16.31 14.00 1.42
C VAL A 25 -15.59 12.66 1.56
N LEU A 26 -14.34 12.69 2.00
CA LEU A 26 -13.50 11.50 2.17
C LEU A 26 -13.63 10.89 3.57
N SER A 27 -13.90 11.72 4.59
CA SER A 27 -14.17 11.26 5.96
C SER A 27 -15.02 12.28 6.71
N ARG A 28 -15.63 11.86 7.82
CA ARG A 28 -16.35 12.75 8.74
C ARG A 28 -15.97 12.38 10.16
N ALA A 29 -15.66 13.37 10.98
CA ALA A 29 -15.42 13.15 12.41
C ALA A 29 -16.62 12.45 13.07
N GLY A 30 -16.33 11.46 13.92
CA GLY A 30 -17.35 10.68 14.63
C GLY A 30 -18.16 9.71 13.76
N LYS A 31 -17.74 9.42 12.53
CA LYS A 31 -18.29 8.32 11.74
C LYS A 31 -17.49 7.04 11.94
N GLU A 32 -18.21 5.92 11.88
CA GLU A 32 -17.61 4.59 11.94
C GLU A 32 -16.66 4.40 10.76
N MET A 33 -15.52 3.75 11.05
CA MET A 33 -14.55 3.34 10.05
C MET A 33 -14.67 1.83 9.85
N TYR A 34 -14.83 1.44 8.59
CA TYR A 34 -14.93 0.03 8.22
C TYR A 34 -13.60 -0.47 7.71
N TRP A 35 -13.33 -1.74 7.98
CA TRP A 35 -12.09 -2.41 7.65
C TRP A 35 -12.38 -3.78 7.05
N ARG A 36 -11.54 -4.24 6.13
CA ARG A 36 -11.59 -5.61 5.61
C ARG A 36 -10.42 -6.41 6.14
N ILE A 37 -10.70 -7.63 6.58
CA ILE A 37 -9.67 -8.59 6.94
C ILE A 37 -8.95 -9.02 5.67
N ILE A 38 -7.63 -8.85 5.65
CA ILE A 38 -6.74 -9.38 4.61
C ILE A 38 -6.31 -10.79 5.02
N ARG A 39 -5.83 -10.94 6.25
CA ARG A 39 -5.30 -12.21 6.80
C ARG A 39 -5.11 -12.13 8.31
N VAL A 40 -4.76 -13.28 8.90
CA VAL A 40 -4.19 -13.37 10.24
C VAL A 40 -2.67 -13.41 10.13
N ASN A 41 -1.95 -12.64 10.94
CA ASN A 41 -0.50 -12.63 11.00
C ASN A 41 0.04 -13.79 11.85
N GLY A 42 1.34 -14.06 11.77
CA GLY A 42 1.98 -15.15 12.52
C GLY A 42 1.88 -15.03 14.04
N ASN A 43 1.70 -13.81 14.58
CA ASN A 43 1.47 -13.56 16.00
C ASN A 43 -0.01 -13.58 16.41
N GLY A 44 -0.92 -13.91 15.50
CA GLY A 44 -2.38 -13.93 15.73
C GLY A 44 -3.10 -12.60 15.52
N SER A 45 -2.38 -11.49 15.28
CA SER A 45 -3.00 -10.19 14.97
C SER A 45 -3.73 -10.22 13.63
N LEU A 46 -4.74 -9.37 13.47
CA LEU A 46 -5.55 -9.28 12.26
C LEU A 46 -5.04 -8.17 11.34
N ARG A 47 -4.60 -8.53 10.13
CA ARG A 47 -4.17 -7.59 9.09
C ARG A 47 -5.40 -7.00 8.40
N LEU A 48 -5.60 -5.69 8.49
CA LEU A 48 -6.80 -5.01 8.01
C LEU A 48 -6.50 -3.89 7.01
N ILE A 49 -7.30 -3.76 5.96
CA ILE A 49 -7.27 -2.62 5.03
C ILE A 49 -8.50 -1.72 5.22
N TYR A 50 -8.29 -0.42 5.17
CA TYR A 50 -9.38 0.56 5.25
C TYR A 50 -10.42 0.34 4.14
N ALA A 51 -11.68 0.44 4.50
CA ALA A 51 -12.82 0.13 3.65
C ALA A 51 -13.86 1.25 3.57
N GLY A 52 -13.52 2.46 4.04
CA GLY A 52 -14.41 3.62 3.98
C GLY A 52 -15.33 3.75 5.20
N THR A 53 -16.50 4.35 4.97
CA THR A 53 -17.48 4.70 6.01
C THR A 53 -18.77 3.89 5.92
N THR A 54 -18.80 2.87 5.07
CA THR A 54 -19.92 1.93 4.98
C THR A 54 -19.41 0.48 4.94
N PRO A 55 -20.23 -0.49 5.37
CA PRO A 55 -19.85 -1.89 5.32
C PRO A 55 -19.98 -2.49 3.91
N LYS A 56 -20.43 -1.74 2.89
CA LYS A 56 -20.65 -2.25 1.54
C LYS A 56 -19.38 -2.13 0.69
N HIS A 57 -19.19 -3.08 -0.24
CA HIS A 57 -18.09 -3.07 -1.19
C HIS A 57 -18.45 -2.20 -2.41
N LEU A 58 -17.49 -1.46 -2.97
CA LEU A 58 -17.54 -0.70 -4.25
C LEU A 58 -18.46 0.53 -4.35
N ASN A 59 -19.24 0.90 -3.32
CA ASN A 59 -20.17 2.04 -3.46
C ASN A 59 -19.70 3.35 -2.80
N ASP A 60 -18.65 3.33 -1.97
CA ASP A 60 -18.32 4.45 -1.09
C ASP A 60 -16.81 4.76 -0.98
N ASP A 61 -16.07 4.74 -2.10
CA ASP A 61 -14.70 5.27 -2.20
C ASP A 61 -13.79 4.87 -1.01
N PRO A 62 -13.31 3.60 -0.95
CA PRO A 62 -12.68 3.03 0.26
C PRO A 62 -11.23 3.52 0.48
N PHE A 63 -10.97 4.80 0.26
CA PHE A 63 -9.67 5.45 0.35
C PHE A 63 -9.73 6.72 1.20
N ILE A 64 -8.59 7.08 1.79
CA ILE A 64 -8.49 8.24 2.69
C ILE A 64 -8.14 9.54 1.96
N GLY A 65 -7.71 9.42 0.70
CA GLY A 65 -7.32 10.51 -0.18
C GLY A 65 -6.51 9.99 -1.36
N VAL A 66 -5.85 10.92 -2.04
CA VAL A 66 -4.97 10.66 -3.19
C VAL A 66 -3.65 11.37 -2.94
N SER A 67 -2.54 10.67 -3.17
CA SER A 67 -1.21 11.26 -3.13
C SER A 67 -0.32 10.63 -4.18
N MET A 68 0.76 11.34 -4.50
CA MET A 68 1.92 10.71 -5.12
C MET A 68 2.59 9.81 -4.08
N TYR A 69 3.32 8.81 -4.55
CA TYR A 69 4.13 7.99 -3.68
C TYR A 69 5.35 8.78 -3.17
N ASN A 70 6.08 9.40 -4.09
CA ASN A 70 7.19 10.32 -3.84
C ASN A 70 7.11 11.50 -4.81
N ASP A 71 7.60 12.67 -4.38
CA ASP A 71 7.69 13.87 -5.22
C ASP A 71 8.76 13.76 -6.31
N GLU A 72 9.74 12.87 -6.14
CA GLU A 72 10.82 12.57 -7.08
C GLU A 72 10.81 11.10 -7.53
N GLU A 73 11.35 10.83 -8.73
CA GLU A 73 11.33 9.49 -9.32
C GLU A 73 12.57 9.11 -10.14
N ASP A 74 13.54 10.00 -10.28
CA ASP A 74 14.67 9.84 -11.20
C ASP A 74 15.85 9.05 -10.63
N ASP A 75 15.62 8.36 -9.50
CA ASP A 75 16.59 7.53 -8.77
C ASP A 75 15.90 6.32 -8.10
N ASN A 76 16.61 5.20 -8.00
CA ASN A 76 16.17 3.98 -7.29
C ASN A 76 15.83 4.24 -5.82
N ALA A 77 16.41 5.26 -5.19
CA ALA A 77 16.08 5.65 -3.82
C ALA A 77 14.57 5.81 -3.65
N TYR A 78 13.89 6.40 -4.64
CA TYR A 78 12.46 6.72 -4.58
C TYR A 78 11.54 5.50 -4.77
N VAL A 79 12.08 4.29 -4.95
CA VAL A 79 11.29 3.05 -4.97
C VAL A 79 11.13 2.49 -3.55
N GLY A 80 10.16 3.00 -2.79
CA GLY A 80 9.79 2.40 -1.50
C GLY A 80 9.09 3.35 -0.54
N TYR A 81 8.40 2.78 0.46
CA TYR A 81 7.61 3.50 1.48
C TYR A 81 8.42 4.52 2.31
N MET A 82 9.71 4.26 2.47
CA MET A 82 10.72 5.22 2.91
C MET A 82 11.91 5.07 1.98
N TYR A 83 12.69 6.13 1.82
CA TYR A 83 13.80 6.17 0.87
C TYR A 83 15.11 6.65 1.48
N GLY A 84 16.20 6.29 0.81
CA GLY A 84 17.56 6.56 1.25
C GLY A 84 18.14 7.80 0.65
N THR A 85 19.38 7.69 0.18
CA THR A 85 20.14 8.80 -0.36
C THR A 85 20.17 8.69 -1.88
N PRO A 86 19.45 9.57 -2.61
CA PRO A 86 19.56 9.66 -4.06
C PRO A 86 21.00 9.94 -4.50
N ASN A 87 21.38 9.47 -5.69
CA ASN A 87 22.73 9.54 -6.24
C ASN A 87 23.81 8.82 -5.39
N SER A 88 23.42 7.86 -4.54
CA SER A 88 24.38 6.99 -3.87
C SER A 88 25.00 5.99 -4.87
N ASN A 89 26.18 5.49 -4.50
CA ASN A 89 26.91 4.44 -5.23
C ASN A 89 26.78 3.06 -4.56
N THR A 90 25.93 2.92 -3.52
CA THR A 90 25.70 1.64 -2.83
C THR A 90 24.21 1.35 -2.69
N TYR A 91 23.86 0.07 -2.68
CA TYR A 91 22.47 -0.37 -2.52
C TYR A 91 21.94 0.01 -1.13
N GLU A 92 22.78 -0.17 -0.10
CA GLU A 92 22.44 0.09 1.30
C GLU A 92 22.10 1.55 1.57
N GLU A 93 22.87 2.49 1.00
CA GLU A 93 22.58 3.91 1.14
C GLU A 93 21.39 4.35 0.27
N THR A 94 21.25 3.80 -0.94
CA THR A 94 20.11 4.08 -1.84
C THR A 94 18.79 3.69 -1.16
N HIS A 95 18.77 2.55 -0.46
CA HIS A 95 17.59 2.00 0.21
C HIS A 95 17.60 2.17 1.74
N ALA A 96 18.44 3.05 2.27
CA ALA A 96 18.40 3.40 3.69
C ALA A 96 17.04 4.04 4.00
N ASN A 97 16.34 3.68 5.07
CA ASN A 97 15.04 4.31 5.37
C ASN A 97 15.21 5.64 6.12
N LYS A 98 15.90 6.61 5.50
CA LYS A 98 16.27 7.89 6.14
C LYS A 98 15.18 8.95 6.00
N ASN A 99 14.42 8.89 4.91
CA ASN A 99 13.43 9.88 4.56
C ASN A 99 12.06 9.22 4.38
N ASP A 100 11.02 9.91 4.85
CA ASP A 100 9.65 9.51 4.62
C ASP A 100 9.23 9.84 3.19
N SER A 101 8.45 8.96 2.57
CA SER A 101 7.83 9.24 1.29
C SER A 101 6.61 10.15 1.45
N THR A 102 6.24 10.87 0.39
CA THR A 102 5.05 11.76 0.38
C THR A 102 3.77 11.00 0.78
N ILE A 103 3.61 9.75 0.34
CA ILE A 103 2.46 8.91 0.73
C ILE A 103 2.51 8.47 2.19
N LYS A 104 3.71 8.23 2.75
CA LYS A 104 3.87 7.88 4.17
C LYS A 104 3.48 9.06 5.05
N GLU A 105 3.93 10.27 4.74
CA GLU A 105 3.55 11.48 5.48
C GLU A 105 2.03 11.70 5.48
N TYR A 106 1.37 11.40 4.34
CA TYR A 106 -0.08 11.43 4.23
C TYR A 106 -0.76 10.41 5.16
N ILE A 107 -0.30 9.14 5.14
CA ILE A 107 -0.82 8.07 6.01
C ILE A 107 -0.59 8.40 7.48
N ASP A 108 0.59 8.91 7.85
CA ASP A 108 0.92 9.27 9.22
C ASP A 108 0.03 10.40 9.73
N SER A 109 -0.21 11.43 8.92
CA SER A 109 -1.11 12.54 9.25
C SER A 109 -2.55 12.07 9.41
N TRP A 110 -3.02 11.18 8.52
CA TRP A 110 -4.35 10.59 8.65
C TRP A 110 -4.46 9.73 9.91
N TYR A 111 -3.46 8.90 10.21
CA TYR A 111 -3.45 8.05 11.40
C TYR A 111 -3.50 8.90 12.68
N GLU A 112 -2.66 9.93 12.75
CA GLU A 112 -2.60 10.87 13.88
C GLU A 112 -3.97 11.50 14.19
N LYS A 113 -4.71 11.88 13.14
CA LYS A 113 -6.02 12.51 13.29
C LYS A 113 -7.14 11.51 13.63
N ASN A 114 -7.04 10.27 13.19
CA ASN A 114 -8.18 9.35 13.13
C ASN A 114 -8.08 8.11 14.02
N LEU A 115 -6.88 7.66 14.39
CA LEU A 115 -6.67 6.37 15.07
C LEU A 115 -5.87 6.45 16.37
N LEU A 116 -5.41 7.65 16.78
CA LEU A 116 -4.67 7.79 18.04
C LEU A 116 -5.44 7.28 19.27
N SER A 117 -6.75 7.48 19.30
CA SER A 117 -7.62 7.00 20.38
C SER A 117 -7.75 5.49 20.46
N ASP A 118 -7.40 4.76 19.39
CA ASP A 118 -7.53 3.31 19.28
C ASP A 118 -6.16 2.59 19.27
N ASN A 119 -5.08 3.30 19.61
CA ASN A 119 -3.72 2.74 19.68
C ASN A 119 -3.62 1.53 20.63
N ASP A 120 -4.46 1.48 21.66
CA ASP A 120 -4.52 0.36 22.60
C ASP A 120 -5.08 -0.93 21.96
N LYS A 121 -5.74 -0.84 20.80
CA LYS A 121 -6.29 -1.97 20.03
C LYS A 121 -5.40 -2.40 18.86
N ILE A 122 -4.42 -1.57 18.49
CA ILE A 122 -3.57 -1.76 17.31
C ILE A 122 -2.26 -2.45 17.71
N ASP A 123 -1.88 -3.49 16.97
CA ASP A 123 -0.65 -4.25 17.17
C ASP A 123 0.55 -3.50 16.61
N THR A 124 1.59 -3.38 17.42
CA THR A 124 2.85 -2.72 17.07
C THR A 124 3.95 -3.71 16.68
N GLU A 125 3.75 -5.00 16.88
CA GLU A 125 4.77 -6.03 16.60
C GLU A 125 4.68 -6.60 15.17
N SER A 126 3.48 -6.60 14.57
CA SER A 126 3.31 -6.97 13.16
C SER A 126 3.64 -5.80 12.25
N GLY A 127 4.71 -5.96 11.47
CA GLY A 127 5.17 -4.95 10.54
C GLY A 127 4.55 -5.03 9.15
N PHE A 128 5.15 -4.29 8.23
CA PHE A 128 4.80 -4.20 6.82
C PHE A 128 6.06 -4.48 6.00
N CYS A 129 5.97 -5.32 4.97
CA CYS A 129 7.14 -5.68 4.17
C CYS A 129 7.13 -5.02 2.79
N ALA A 130 8.13 -4.19 2.49
CA ALA A 130 8.27 -3.64 1.14
C ALA A 130 8.89 -4.67 0.19
N ASP A 131 9.85 -5.46 0.69
CA ASP A 131 10.62 -6.44 -0.08
C ASP A 131 11.29 -5.85 -1.34
N ARG A 132 12.29 -4.97 -1.14
CA ARG A 132 13.06 -4.35 -2.22
C ARG A 132 14.15 -5.26 -2.79
N ARG A 133 14.09 -6.58 -2.58
CA ARG A 133 15.04 -7.50 -3.22
C ARG A 133 15.04 -7.30 -4.73
N ILE A 134 16.22 -7.34 -5.34
CA ILE A 134 16.36 -7.27 -6.78
C ILE A 134 15.82 -8.55 -7.43
N SER A 135 15.18 -8.43 -8.60
CA SER A 135 14.72 -9.56 -9.38
C SER A 135 15.88 -10.51 -9.72
N PRO A 136 15.71 -11.84 -9.59
CA PRO A 136 16.76 -12.80 -9.95
C PRO A 136 17.10 -12.81 -11.44
N ARG A 137 16.34 -12.09 -12.28
CA ARG A 137 16.65 -11.89 -13.70
C ARG A 137 17.68 -10.79 -13.95
N GLU A 138 17.89 -9.90 -12.99
CA GLU A 138 18.81 -8.79 -13.14
C GLU A 138 20.25 -9.29 -13.09
N THR A 139 21.00 -8.98 -14.14
CA THR A 139 22.42 -9.33 -14.23
C THR A 139 23.32 -8.13 -13.96
N ASN A 140 22.77 -6.92 -13.87
CA ASN A 140 23.53 -5.72 -13.56
C ASN A 140 23.92 -5.74 -12.07
N PRO A 141 25.22 -5.79 -11.71
CA PRO A 141 25.66 -5.76 -10.33
C PRO A 141 25.37 -4.41 -9.62
N GLN A 142 24.92 -3.41 -10.37
CA GLN A 142 24.51 -2.10 -9.85
C GLN A 142 22.99 -1.90 -9.84
N ALA A 143 22.20 -2.97 -10.03
CA ALA A 143 20.75 -2.91 -9.92
C ALA A 143 20.33 -2.38 -8.53
N GLY A 144 19.34 -1.48 -8.50
CA GLY A 144 18.89 -0.82 -7.28
C GLY A 144 19.78 0.33 -6.81
N ILE A 145 20.78 0.75 -7.60
CA ILE A 145 21.68 1.84 -7.24
C ILE A 145 21.48 3.00 -8.20
N GLY A 146 21.28 4.22 -7.67
CA GLY A 146 21.19 5.43 -8.46
C GLY A 146 20.20 5.32 -9.61
N LYS A 147 20.66 5.58 -10.85
CA LYS A 147 19.84 5.57 -12.07
C LYS A 147 19.91 4.26 -12.87
N ASN A 148 20.38 3.17 -12.26
CA ASN A 148 20.47 1.89 -12.94
C ASN A 148 19.08 1.28 -13.13
N VAL A 149 18.79 0.83 -14.35
CA VAL A 149 17.54 0.14 -14.68
C VAL A 149 17.53 -1.23 -14.02
N ASN A 150 16.41 -1.58 -13.36
CA ASN A 150 16.19 -2.90 -12.78
C ASN A 150 14.72 -3.15 -12.46
N ASP A 151 14.36 -4.43 -12.43
CA ASP A 151 13.14 -4.93 -11.81
C ASP A 151 13.40 -5.37 -10.36
N TYR A 152 12.42 -5.14 -9.48
CA TYR A 152 12.41 -5.72 -8.14
C TYR A 152 11.80 -7.13 -8.13
N TYR A 153 12.00 -7.85 -7.03
CA TYR A 153 11.66 -9.27 -6.89
C TYR A 153 10.18 -9.55 -7.17
N THR A 154 9.29 -8.64 -6.79
CA THR A 154 7.84 -8.84 -7.02
C THR A 154 7.52 -8.88 -8.51
N THR A 155 8.17 -8.06 -9.34
CA THR A 155 8.03 -8.11 -10.81
C THR A 155 8.42 -9.48 -11.38
N ALA A 156 9.39 -10.17 -10.77
CA ALA A 156 9.75 -11.55 -11.13
C ALA A 156 8.61 -12.56 -10.92
N ILE A 157 7.81 -12.33 -9.88
CA ILE A 157 6.63 -13.15 -9.55
C ILE A 157 5.47 -12.79 -10.48
N THR A 158 5.14 -11.50 -10.57
CA THR A 158 3.90 -11.04 -11.20
C THR A 158 3.96 -11.10 -12.72
N ALA A 159 5.08 -10.71 -13.32
CA ALA A 159 5.23 -10.65 -14.78
C ALA A 159 5.80 -11.93 -15.39
N TYR A 160 6.58 -12.70 -14.62
CA TYR A 160 7.40 -13.79 -15.17
C TYR A 160 7.19 -15.16 -14.48
N LEU A 161 6.37 -15.24 -13.42
CA LEU A 161 6.04 -16.47 -12.69
C LEU A 161 7.28 -17.31 -12.28
N LEU A 162 8.40 -16.64 -11.99
CA LEU A 162 9.68 -17.31 -11.79
C LEU A 162 9.83 -17.96 -10.41
N ASP A 163 9.00 -17.57 -9.45
CA ASP A 163 9.06 -18.07 -8.09
C ASP A 163 7.65 -18.02 -7.46
N LYS A 164 7.50 -18.58 -6.26
CA LYS A 164 6.23 -18.63 -5.54
C LYS A 164 6.06 -17.34 -4.72
N PRO A 165 4.85 -16.75 -4.72
CA PRO A 165 4.51 -15.69 -3.77
C PRO A 165 4.86 -16.09 -2.34
N THR A 166 5.31 -15.14 -1.53
CA THR A 166 5.63 -15.34 -0.12
C THR A 166 5.31 -14.09 0.70
N LEU A 167 4.85 -14.29 1.93
CA LEU A 167 4.65 -13.20 2.90
C LEU A 167 5.88 -13.00 3.80
N ILE A 168 6.96 -13.76 3.58
CA ILE A 168 8.20 -13.66 4.35
C ILE A 168 8.97 -12.41 3.91
N CYS A 169 9.21 -11.51 4.85
CA CYS A 169 10.11 -10.38 4.64
C CYS A 169 11.56 -10.82 4.83
N HIS A 170 12.31 -10.94 3.74
CA HIS A 170 13.66 -11.48 3.78
C HIS A 170 14.69 -10.48 4.29
N ASN A 171 14.48 -9.20 4.00
CA ASN A 171 15.35 -8.13 4.44
C ASN A 171 14.74 -7.42 5.65
N SER A 172 15.43 -7.43 6.79
CA SER A 172 14.97 -6.73 7.99
C SER A 172 14.87 -5.21 7.77
N ASN A 173 15.69 -4.63 6.88
CA ASN A 173 15.59 -3.21 6.52
C ASN A 173 14.26 -2.89 5.82
N ASP A 174 13.64 -3.86 5.15
CA ASP A 174 12.35 -3.66 4.46
C ASP A 174 11.15 -4.12 5.30
N TYR A 175 11.39 -4.64 6.50
CA TYR A 175 10.34 -5.01 7.44
C TYR A 175 10.05 -3.83 8.39
N PHE A 176 9.11 -3.00 7.98
CA PHE A 176 8.74 -1.77 8.67
C PHE A 176 7.91 -2.05 9.91
N THR A 177 8.40 -1.61 11.06
CA THR A 177 7.76 -1.75 12.37
C THR A 177 7.87 -0.45 13.15
N THR A 178 7.11 -0.31 14.23
CA THR A 178 7.19 0.89 15.06
C THR A 178 8.50 0.96 15.84
N THR A 179 8.87 2.16 16.28
CA THR A 179 10.05 2.40 17.13
C THR A 179 10.06 1.56 18.41
N THR A 180 8.88 1.20 18.92
CA THR A 180 8.69 0.38 20.13
C THR A 180 8.75 -1.13 19.88
N SER A 181 8.72 -1.58 18.62
CA SER A 181 8.67 -3.00 18.28
C SER A 181 9.95 -3.74 18.68
N SER A 182 9.79 -5.02 19.00
CA SER A 182 10.90 -5.94 19.22
C SER A 182 11.58 -6.42 17.93
N VAL A 183 10.93 -6.28 16.77
CA VAL A 183 11.35 -6.82 15.47
C VAL A 183 11.41 -5.74 14.38
N GLY A 184 11.92 -6.08 13.20
CA GLY A 184 11.96 -5.19 12.03
C GLY A 184 12.94 -4.02 12.14
N ASN A 185 12.75 -3.03 11.27
CA ASN A 185 13.62 -1.86 11.16
C ASN A 185 13.30 -0.73 12.13
N LYS A 186 12.16 -0.81 12.84
CA LYS A 186 11.72 0.16 13.86
C LYS A 186 11.61 1.61 13.36
N ALA A 187 11.36 1.80 12.07
CA ALA A 187 11.37 3.11 11.43
C ALA A 187 10.00 3.84 11.47
N LEU A 188 8.91 3.15 11.81
CA LEU A 188 7.57 3.75 11.75
C LEU A 188 7.25 4.57 13.01
N LYS A 189 6.71 5.77 12.80
CA LYS A 189 6.08 6.59 13.85
C LYS A 189 4.77 5.96 14.32
N TYR A 190 3.94 5.52 13.38
CA TYR A 190 2.64 4.88 13.63
C TYR A 190 2.59 3.46 13.06
N PRO A 191 1.82 2.53 13.66
CA PRO A 191 1.68 1.14 13.19
C PRO A 191 0.76 1.02 11.96
N ALA A 192 1.02 1.83 10.93
CA ALA A 192 0.27 1.86 9.68
C ALA A 192 1.18 1.78 8.46
N GLY A 193 0.66 1.15 7.41
CA GLY A 193 1.32 1.03 6.12
C GLY A 193 0.30 0.76 5.03
N MET A 194 0.67 -0.04 4.03
CA MET A 194 -0.19 -0.38 2.90
C MET A 194 -0.23 -1.89 2.63
N LEU A 195 -1.21 -2.29 1.82
CA LEU A 195 -1.32 -3.65 1.31
C LEU A 195 -0.10 -3.97 0.45
N THR A 196 0.35 -5.21 0.48
CA THR A 196 1.39 -5.71 -0.43
C THR A 196 0.78 -6.46 -1.61
N THR A 197 1.50 -6.50 -2.73
CA THR A 197 1.10 -7.31 -3.89
C THR A 197 0.97 -8.79 -3.55
N MET A 198 1.81 -9.31 -2.64
CA MET A 198 1.73 -10.70 -2.19
C MET A 198 0.44 -10.97 -1.42
N GLU A 199 0.01 -10.04 -0.54
CA GLU A 199 -1.29 -10.15 0.14
C GLU A 199 -2.45 -10.14 -0.86
N PHE A 200 -2.38 -9.35 -1.92
CA PHE A 200 -3.39 -9.34 -2.98
C PHE A 200 -3.44 -10.66 -3.76
N ILE A 201 -2.29 -11.24 -4.09
CA ILE A 201 -2.21 -12.56 -4.74
C ILE A 201 -2.82 -13.64 -3.84
N TYR A 202 -2.44 -13.68 -2.54
CA TYR A 202 -2.98 -14.64 -1.59
C TYR A 202 -4.47 -14.49 -1.31
N ALA A 203 -5.03 -13.28 -1.47
CA ALA A 203 -6.47 -13.05 -1.40
C ALA A 203 -7.25 -13.63 -2.61
N GLY A 204 -6.56 -14.25 -3.57
CA GLY A 204 -7.16 -14.95 -4.70
C GLY A 204 -7.07 -14.19 -6.03
N TYR A 205 -6.09 -13.30 -6.19
CA TYR A 205 -5.73 -12.75 -7.49
C TYR A 205 -4.72 -13.65 -8.19
N ALA A 206 -4.87 -13.87 -9.50
CA ALA A 206 -3.93 -14.65 -10.28
C ALA A 206 -3.41 -13.83 -11.47
N THR A 207 -2.09 -13.89 -11.69
CA THR A 207 -1.38 -12.96 -12.58
C THR A 207 -1.40 -13.41 -14.03
N SER A 208 -1.24 -14.71 -14.29
CA SER A 208 -1.39 -15.33 -15.62
C SER A 208 -1.44 -16.85 -15.52
N ASP A 209 -2.01 -17.52 -16.53
CA ASP A 209 -1.90 -18.96 -16.68
C ASP A 209 -0.46 -19.41 -17.00
N LYS A 210 -0.04 -20.55 -16.44
CA LYS A 210 1.31 -21.11 -16.63
C LYS A 210 1.60 -21.56 -18.08
N GLU A 211 0.60 -21.57 -18.95
CA GLU A 211 0.68 -22.19 -20.28
C GLU A 211 1.11 -21.23 -21.39
N GLY A 212 1.68 -20.07 -21.06
CA GLY A 212 2.31 -19.17 -22.03
C GLY A 212 1.33 -18.43 -22.93
N ASN A 213 0.02 -18.62 -22.71
CA ASN A 213 -1.05 -17.94 -23.44
C ASN A 213 -1.52 -16.67 -22.73
N LYS A 214 -0.79 -16.11 -21.75
CA LYS A 214 -1.09 -14.82 -21.08
C LYS A 214 -2.59 -14.57 -20.90
N HIS A 215 -3.33 -15.58 -20.44
CA HIS A 215 -4.70 -15.32 -20.00
C HIS A 215 -4.58 -14.82 -18.57
N ASP A 216 -4.81 -13.52 -18.37
CA ASP A 216 -5.00 -12.94 -17.05
C ASP A 216 -6.13 -13.73 -16.38
N ILE A 217 -5.83 -14.49 -15.32
CA ILE A 217 -6.86 -15.19 -14.55
C ILE A 217 -7.50 -14.13 -13.66
N THR A 218 -8.65 -13.64 -14.10
CA THR A 218 -9.34 -12.56 -13.43
C THR A 218 -10.24 -13.09 -12.32
N ASN A 219 -10.36 -12.32 -11.24
CA ASN A 219 -11.29 -12.61 -10.15
C ASN A 219 -12.21 -11.40 -9.96
N SER A 220 -13.36 -11.43 -10.64
CA SER A 220 -14.37 -10.37 -10.55
C SER A 220 -15.01 -10.27 -9.16
N ASN A 221 -14.89 -11.31 -8.33
CA ASN A 221 -15.39 -11.36 -6.95
C ASN A 221 -14.34 -10.95 -5.91
N MET A 222 -13.16 -10.48 -6.34
CA MET A 222 -12.10 -10.02 -5.45
C MET A 222 -12.56 -8.80 -4.64
N TYR A 223 -12.53 -8.89 -3.32
CA TYR A 223 -13.03 -7.84 -2.41
C TYR A 223 -12.00 -6.75 -2.08
N LEU A 224 -10.76 -6.90 -2.57
CA LEU A 224 -9.69 -5.95 -2.32
C LEU A 224 -9.60 -4.86 -3.40
N TYR A 225 -10.10 -5.06 -4.63
CA TYR A 225 -10.07 -3.97 -5.61
C TYR A 225 -11.15 -2.91 -5.31
N GLY A 226 -10.92 -1.68 -5.76
CA GLY A 226 -11.90 -0.58 -5.68
C GLY A 226 -12.27 -0.05 -7.06
N ASN A 227 -13.16 0.95 -7.09
CA ASN A 227 -13.46 1.70 -8.32
C ASN A 227 -12.29 2.56 -8.79
N PHE A 228 -11.34 2.85 -7.89
CA PHE A 228 -10.17 3.66 -8.15
C PHE A 228 -8.90 2.86 -7.89
N PRO A 229 -7.85 3.02 -8.71
CA PRO A 229 -6.55 2.44 -8.45
C PRO A 229 -5.98 2.94 -7.13
N TYR A 230 -5.35 2.05 -6.37
CA TYR A 230 -4.68 2.40 -5.12
C TYR A 230 -3.29 1.80 -5.01
N ARG A 231 -2.41 2.52 -4.32
CA ARG A 231 -1.00 2.14 -4.12
C ARG A 231 -0.83 0.97 -3.17
N THR A 232 0.13 0.12 -3.49
CA THR A 232 0.65 -0.91 -2.56
C THR A 232 1.97 -0.46 -1.95
N MET A 233 2.47 -1.19 -0.96
CA MET A 233 3.81 -0.98 -0.42
C MET A 233 4.92 -1.65 -1.26
N THR A 234 4.55 -2.31 -2.35
CA THR A 234 5.43 -3.22 -3.09
C THR A 234 6.16 -2.51 -4.23
N PRO A 235 7.51 -2.59 -4.29
CA PRO A 235 8.34 -2.12 -5.39
C PRO A 235 7.96 -2.75 -6.72
N GLY A 236 7.92 -1.94 -7.78
CA GLY A 236 7.80 -2.41 -9.16
C GLY A 236 9.16 -2.52 -9.84
N SER A 237 9.58 -1.42 -10.47
CA SER A 237 10.86 -1.32 -11.19
C SER A 237 11.40 0.10 -11.22
N PHE A 238 12.68 0.24 -11.57
CA PHE A 238 13.27 1.49 -12.03
C PHE A 238 13.47 1.40 -13.55
N ARG A 239 12.74 2.23 -14.30
CA ARG A 239 12.63 2.13 -15.76
C ARG A 239 13.74 2.91 -16.47
N SER A 240 14.05 2.52 -17.70
CA SER A 240 15.05 3.21 -18.56
C SER A 240 14.73 4.68 -18.85
N THR A 241 13.49 5.09 -18.66
CA THR A 241 13.03 6.48 -18.75
C THR A 241 13.28 7.29 -17.47
N LEU A 242 14.09 6.78 -16.54
CA LEU A 242 14.36 7.38 -15.22
C LEU A 242 13.10 7.52 -14.37
N VAL A 243 12.32 6.44 -14.28
CA VAL A 243 11.05 6.41 -13.54
C VAL A 243 11.08 5.28 -12.53
N ALA A 244 11.15 5.66 -11.25
CA ALA A 244 10.84 4.81 -10.12
C ALA A 244 9.36 4.44 -10.13
N SER A 245 9.04 3.17 -9.90
CA SER A 245 7.66 2.68 -9.93
C SER A 245 7.32 1.77 -8.76
N ILE A 246 6.06 1.85 -8.35
CA ILE A 246 5.46 1.07 -7.28
C ILE A 246 4.27 0.31 -7.87
N GLU A 247 4.06 -0.91 -7.38
CA GLU A 247 2.89 -1.71 -7.74
C GLU A 247 1.61 -1.07 -7.20
N HIS A 248 0.56 -1.11 -8.02
CA HIS A 248 -0.78 -0.70 -7.64
C HIS A 248 -1.79 -1.80 -7.95
N ILE A 249 -2.96 -1.67 -7.33
CA ILE A 249 -4.13 -2.50 -7.64
C ILE A 249 -5.16 -1.61 -8.31
N SER A 250 -5.62 -2.04 -9.46
CA SER A 250 -6.60 -1.32 -10.29
C SER A 250 -7.75 -2.26 -10.64
N SER A 251 -8.79 -1.72 -11.29
CA SER A 251 -9.92 -2.48 -11.81
C SER A 251 -10.16 -2.16 -13.29
N ARG A 252 -10.51 -3.18 -14.07
CA ARG A 252 -10.96 -3.06 -15.45
C ARG A 252 -12.45 -2.69 -15.46
N SER A 253 -12.93 -2.15 -16.59
CA SER A 253 -14.34 -1.75 -16.77
C SER A 253 -15.35 -2.91 -16.62
N ASN A 254 -14.90 -4.16 -16.74
CA ASN A 254 -15.69 -5.37 -16.52
C ASN A 254 -15.69 -5.85 -15.06
N GLY A 255 -15.15 -5.07 -14.11
CA GLY A 255 -15.14 -5.40 -12.68
C GLY A 255 -14.04 -6.38 -12.28
N GLU A 256 -12.99 -6.50 -13.08
CA GLU A 256 -11.86 -7.38 -12.77
C GLU A 256 -10.71 -6.58 -12.18
N GLY A 257 -10.30 -6.92 -10.95
CA GLY A 257 -9.08 -6.37 -10.36
C GLY A 257 -7.85 -6.77 -11.19
N TYR A 258 -6.81 -5.95 -11.23
CA TYR A 258 -5.51 -6.31 -11.79
C TYR A 258 -4.34 -5.62 -11.09
N LEU A 259 -3.15 -6.20 -11.25
CA LEU A 259 -1.87 -5.65 -10.78
C LEU A 259 -1.11 -5.00 -11.94
N SER A 260 -0.49 -3.86 -11.67
CA SER A 260 0.42 -3.17 -12.58
C SER A 260 1.32 -2.22 -11.78
N SER A 261 2.39 -1.73 -12.38
CA SER A 261 3.25 -0.71 -11.77
C SER A 261 3.00 0.68 -12.36
N GLY A 262 2.96 1.68 -11.49
CA GLY A 262 2.82 3.09 -11.85
C GLY A 262 4.02 3.91 -11.36
N ALA A 263 4.29 5.02 -12.04
CA ALA A 263 5.35 5.95 -11.64
C ALA A 263 5.07 6.51 -10.23
N VAL A 264 6.10 6.72 -9.40
CA VAL A 264 5.90 7.21 -8.02
C VAL A 264 5.32 8.62 -7.96
N LYS A 265 5.51 9.45 -9.00
CA LYS A 265 4.87 10.77 -9.12
C LYS A 265 3.42 10.74 -9.60
N MET A 266 2.84 9.58 -9.93
CA MET A 266 1.42 9.51 -10.28
C MET A 266 0.56 9.58 -9.02
N TYR A 267 -0.46 10.44 -9.05
CA TYR A 267 -1.48 10.56 -8.02
C TYR A 267 -2.43 9.36 -8.07
N GLU A 268 -2.48 8.58 -6.98
CA GLU A 268 -3.38 7.44 -6.83
C GLU A 268 -4.01 7.39 -5.44
N THR A 269 -5.12 6.67 -5.31
CA THR A 269 -5.85 6.61 -4.04
C THR A 269 -5.07 5.82 -2.99
N ILE A 270 -5.32 6.13 -1.72
CA ILE A 270 -4.58 5.58 -0.58
C ILE A 270 -5.51 4.77 0.32
N ARG A 271 -5.11 3.53 0.60
CA ARG A 271 -5.84 2.63 1.50
C ARG A 271 -4.90 2.16 2.61
N PRO A 272 -4.96 2.78 3.80
CA PRO A 272 -4.13 2.39 4.91
C PRO A 272 -4.40 0.95 5.34
N VAL A 273 -3.35 0.30 5.82
CA VAL A 273 -3.40 -1.02 6.43
C VAL A 273 -2.88 -0.91 7.85
N ILE A 274 -3.58 -1.57 8.77
CA ILE A 274 -3.21 -1.68 10.20
C ILE A 274 -3.25 -3.15 10.62
N ASN A 275 -2.77 -3.44 11.82
CA ASN A 275 -2.94 -4.75 12.45
C ASN A 275 -3.71 -4.58 13.77
N LEU A 276 -4.83 -5.28 13.97
CA LEU A 276 -5.47 -5.33 15.30
C LEU A 276 -4.81 -6.40 16.16
N LYS A 277 -4.69 -6.16 17.47
CA LYS A 277 -4.11 -7.11 18.41
C LYS A 277 -4.84 -8.45 18.41
N ALA A 278 -4.10 -9.52 18.69
CA ALA A 278 -4.62 -10.89 18.67
C ALA A 278 -5.66 -11.16 19.78
N ASP A 279 -5.58 -10.43 20.88
CA ASP A 279 -6.46 -10.53 22.05
C ASP A 279 -7.65 -9.58 22.00
N ILE A 280 -7.87 -8.92 20.86
CA ILE A 280 -9.01 -8.02 20.68
C ILE A 280 -10.33 -8.78 20.80
N THR A 281 -11.30 -8.19 21.48
CA THR A 281 -12.65 -8.72 21.59
C THR A 281 -13.61 -8.00 20.64
N PHE A 282 -14.59 -8.74 20.12
CA PHE A 282 -15.68 -8.18 19.34
C PHE A 282 -16.91 -8.03 20.23
N ALA A 283 -17.42 -6.81 20.35
CA ALA A 283 -18.64 -6.51 21.10
C ALA A 283 -19.89 -7.15 20.48
N SER A 284 -19.91 -7.26 19.15
CA SER A 284 -21.02 -7.79 18.37
C SER A 284 -20.60 -8.05 16.91
N GLY A 285 -21.55 -8.57 16.12
CA GLY A 285 -21.37 -8.85 14.69
C GLY A 285 -21.00 -10.30 14.40
N ASP A 286 -21.27 -10.74 13.18
CA ASP A 286 -20.90 -12.05 12.64
C ASP A 286 -19.91 -11.96 11.46
N GLY A 287 -19.53 -10.72 11.09
CA GLY A 287 -18.58 -10.44 10.02
C GLY A 287 -19.20 -10.27 8.63
N THR A 288 -20.52 -10.39 8.51
CA THR A 288 -21.24 -10.08 7.26
C THR A 288 -21.27 -8.57 6.99
N ALA A 289 -21.64 -8.15 5.78
CA ALA A 289 -21.79 -6.74 5.45
C ALA A 289 -22.98 -6.10 6.20
N GLU A 290 -23.98 -6.89 6.55
CA GLU A 290 -25.16 -6.47 7.32
C GLU A 290 -24.89 -6.42 8.83
N HIS A 291 -24.00 -7.30 9.32
CA HIS A 291 -23.63 -7.41 10.74
C HIS A 291 -22.11 -7.47 10.91
N PRO A 292 -21.37 -6.40 10.56
CA PRO A 292 -19.92 -6.35 10.68
C PRO A 292 -19.49 -6.46 12.14
N PHE A 293 -18.28 -7.00 12.35
CA PHE A 293 -17.70 -7.03 13.69
C PHE A 293 -17.50 -5.63 14.24
N VAL A 294 -17.92 -5.42 15.50
CA VAL A 294 -17.68 -4.18 16.24
C VAL A 294 -16.58 -4.44 17.25
N VAL A 295 -15.46 -3.73 17.12
CA VAL A 295 -14.32 -3.83 18.05
C VAL A 295 -14.67 -3.13 19.35
N SER A 296 -14.45 -3.80 20.48
CA SER A 296 -14.56 -3.22 21.83
C SER A 296 -13.24 -2.63 22.30
#